data_AF-A0A6V8NSQ3-F1
#
_entry.id   AF-A0A6V8NSQ3-F1
#
_cell.length_a   1.000
_cell.length_b   1.000
_cell.length_c   1.000
_cell.angle_alpha   90.00
_cell.angle_beta   90.00
_cell.angle_gamma   90.00
#
_symmetry.space_group_name_H-M   'P 1'
#
loop_
_entity.id
_entity.type
_entity.pdbx_description
1 polymer ?
#
loop_
_entity_poly.entity_id
_entity_poly.type
_entity_poly.pdbx_seq_one_letter_code
_entity_poly.pdbx_strand_id
1 'polypeptide(L)'
;MKLIVCEKDLAARRIADILSGGTNWEEKSHTIPIYKFSQSGEEFRILGLKGHILQVDYPEEYNNWWKVEPRELIFKELVKVPINKNVINALKKAARDAHSAIIAT
;
A
#
# COMPACT_ATOMS: atom_id res chain seq x y z
N MET A 1 14.28 3.35 -11.39
CA MET A 1 12.93 2.82 -11.21
C MET A 1 12.12 3.75 -10.31
N LYS A 2 10.92 4.12 -10.76
CA LYS A 2 9.95 4.93 -10.02
C LYS A 2 8.75 4.08 -9.61
N LEU A 3 8.28 4.28 -8.38
CA LEU A 3 7.09 3.61 -7.86
C LEU A 3 5.89 4.56 -7.89
N ILE A 4 4.78 4.14 -8.50
CA ILE A 4 3.51 4.86 -8.46
C ILE A 4 2.54 4.09 -7.57
N VAL A 5 1.98 4.77 -6.57
CA VAL A 5 1.04 4.19 -5.61
C VAL A 5 -0.32 4.83 -5.78
N CYS A 6 -1.33 4.02 -6.12
CA CYS A 6 -2.70 4.47 -6.35
C CYS A 6 -3.62 3.98 -5.21
N GLU A 7 -4.77 4.62 -4.99
CA GLU A 7 -5.69 4.20 -3.91
C GLU A 7 -6.28 2.79 -4.14
N LYS A 8 -6.53 2.43 -5.41
CA LYS A 8 -7.22 1.20 -5.82
C LYS A 8 -6.51 0.55 -7.01
N ASP A 9 -6.65 -0.78 -7.12
CA ASP A 9 -6.09 -1.57 -8.22
C ASP A 9 -6.56 -1.12 -9.61
N LEU A 10 -7.86 -0.83 -9.75
CA LEU A 10 -8.41 -0.36 -11.03
C LEU A 10 -7.75 0.95 -11.51
N ALA A 11 -7.41 1.86 -10.59
CA ALA A 11 -6.69 3.09 -10.92
C ALA A 11 -5.25 2.78 -11.35
N ALA A 12 -4.56 1.90 -10.62
CA ALA A 12 -3.21 1.46 -10.96
C ALA A 12 -3.14 0.83 -12.36
N ARG A 13 -4.07 -0.08 -12.69
CA ARG A 13 -4.17 -0.71 -14.02
C ARG A 13 -4.36 0.34 -15.12
N ARG A 14 -5.33 1.23 -14.96
CA ARG A 14 -5.62 2.29 -15.96
C ARG A 14 -4.44 3.23 -16.18
N ILE A 15 -3.79 3.66 -15.10
CA ILE A 15 -2.61 4.53 -15.19
C ILE A 15 -1.47 3.78 -15.89
N ALA A 16 -1.26 2.50 -15.57
CA ALA A 16 -0.25 1.69 -16.25
C ALA A 16 -0.55 1.57 -17.75
N ASP A 17 -1.80 1.27 -18.13
CA ASP A 17 -2.22 1.15 -19.52
C ASP A 17 -2.00 2.46 -20.29
N ILE A 18 -2.41 3.60 -19.72
CA ILE A 18 -2.28 4.91 -20.35
C ILE A 18 -0.81 5.29 -20.52
N LEU A 19 0.00 5.19 -19.47
CA LEU A 19 1.41 5.62 -19.49
C LEU A 19 2.28 4.70 -20.36
N SER A 20 2.00 3.40 -20.37
CA SER A 20 2.73 2.42 -21.18
C SER A 20 2.26 2.32 -22.63
N GLY A 21 1.15 2.98 -23.00
CA GLY A 21 0.51 2.76 -24.29
C GLY A 21 0.04 1.32 -24.48
N GLY A 22 -0.36 0.66 -23.39
CA GLY A 22 -0.82 -0.74 -23.38
C GLY A 22 0.28 -1.81 -23.37
N THR A 23 1.55 -1.43 -23.22
CA THR A 23 2.69 -2.37 -23.24
C THR A 23 3.14 -2.84 -21.86
N ASN A 24 2.45 -2.44 -20.79
CA ASN A 24 2.75 -2.90 -19.44
C ASN A 24 2.47 -4.39 -19.26
N TRP A 25 3.08 -4.98 -18.23
CA TRP A 25 2.83 -6.34 -17.81
C TRP A 25 2.63 -6.42 -16.29
N GLU A 26 1.94 -7.48 -15.84
CA GLU A 26 1.56 -7.68 -14.44
C GLU A 26 2.48 -8.70 -13.74
N GLU A 27 3.08 -8.31 -12.61
CA GLU A 27 3.68 -9.24 -11.64
C GLU A 27 2.77 -9.32 -10.40
N LYS A 28 2.58 -10.51 -9.83
CA LYS A 28 1.93 -10.63 -8.52
C LYS A 28 2.94 -10.74 -7.38
N SER A 29 2.73 -9.94 -6.34
CA SER A 29 3.44 -10.03 -5.07
C SER A 29 2.43 -10.11 -3.94
N HIS A 30 2.45 -11.17 -3.12
CA HIS A 30 1.48 -11.37 -2.04
C HIS A 30 0.02 -11.24 -2.50
N THR A 31 -0.30 -11.76 -3.69
CA THR A 31 -1.62 -11.67 -4.34
C THR A 31 -2.01 -10.25 -4.78
N ILE A 32 -1.12 -9.26 -4.64
CA ILE A 32 -1.32 -7.90 -5.12
C ILE A 32 -0.64 -7.75 -6.49
N PRO A 33 -1.37 -7.30 -7.53
CA PRO A 33 -0.78 -7.01 -8.83
C PRO A 33 0.12 -5.77 -8.76
N ILE A 34 1.22 -5.83 -9.48
CA ILE A 34 2.17 -4.75 -9.70
C ILE A 34 2.34 -4.64 -11.21
N TYR A 35 1.90 -3.52 -11.78
CA TYR A 35 2.04 -3.24 -13.20
C TYR A 35 3.41 -2.64 -13.47
N LYS A 36 4.08 -3.13 -14.51
CA LYS A 36 5.45 -2.75 -14.82
C LYS A 36 5.56 -2.38 -16.29
N PHE A 37 6.30 -1.32 -16.55
CA PHE A 37 6.67 -0.91 -17.91
C PHE A 37 7.93 -0.07 -17.85
N SER A 38 8.54 0.15 -19.01
CA SER A 38 9.68 1.05 -19.16
C SER A 38 9.34 2.09 -20.21
N GLN A 39 9.69 3.35 -19.94
CA GLN A 39 9.47 4.46 -20.87
C GLN A 39 10.68 5.40 -20.81
N SER A 40 11.23 5.73 -21.97
CA SER A 40 12.38 6.65 -22.10
C SER A 40 13.58 6.27 -21.22
N GLY A 41 13.87 4.97 -21.07
CA GLY A 41 14.99 4.47 -20.27
C GLY A 41 14.74 4.44 -18.75
N GLU A 42 13.54 4.84 -18.28
CA GLU A 42 13.13 4.74 -16.88
C GLU A 42 12.16 3.58 -16.69
N GLU A 43 12.35 2.82 -15.62
CA GLU A 43 11.43 1.75 -15.23
C GLU A 43 10.35 2.27 -14.28
N PHE A 44 9.12 1.83 -14.47
CA PHE A 44 7.99 2.18 -13.62
C PHE A 44 7.36 0.92 -13.03
N ARG A 45 7.03 0.99 -11.75
CA ARG A 45 6.18 0.00 -11.07
C ARG A 45 4.96 0.73 -10.54
N ILE A 46 3.77 0.21 -10.79
CA ILE A 46 2.51 0.78 -10.30
C ILE A 46 1.78 -0.28 -9.50
N LEU A 47 1.32 0.06 -8.30
CA LEU A 47 0.40 -0.79 -7.55
C LEU A 47 -0.80 0.01 -7.02
N GLY A 48 -1.92 -0.68 -6.87
CA GLY A 48 -3.07 -0.17 -6.14
C GLY A 48 -3.03 -0.61 -4.68
N LEU A 49 -3.35 0.32 -3.78
CA LEU A 49 -3.71 -0.01 -2.41
C LEU A 49 -5.12 -0.61 -2.38
N LYS A 50 -5.61 -0.89 -1.17
CA LYS A 50 -7.00 -1.32 -0.92
C LYS A 50 -7.66 -0.34 0.04
N GLY A 51 -7.68 0.94 -0.32
CA GLY A 51 -8.05 2.03 0.58
C GLY A 51 -6.98 2.26 1.66
N HIS A 52 -7.42 2.60 2.87
CA HIS A 52 -6.50 2.74 4.02
C HIS A 52 -5.79 1.42 4.32
N ILE A 53 -4.46 1.47 4.43
CA ILE A 53 -3.62 0.31 4.76
C ILE A 53 -3.19 0.25 6.23
N LEU A 54 -3.41 1.35 6.95
CA LEU A 54 -3.19 1.49 8.39
C LEU A 54 -4.49 1.97 9.04
N GLN A 55 -4.81 1.40 10.20
CA GLN A 55 -5.85 1.90 11.10
C GLN A 55 -5.21 2.48 12.36
N VAL A 56 -5.95 3.34 13.04
CA VAL A 56 -5.60 3.81 14.37
C VAL A 56 -6.30 2.90 15.36
N ASP A 57 -5.55 2.37 16.33
CA ASP A 57 -6.06 1.42 17.32
C ASP A 57 -5.42 1.66 18.69
N TYR A 58 -5.92 1.01 19.73
CA TYR A 58 -5.23 0.95 21.01
C TYR A 58 -4.08 -0.07 20.98
N PRO A 59 -3.09 0.03 21.88
CA PRO A 59 -2.09 -1.01 22.07
C PRO A 59 -2.74 -2.38 22.31
N GLU A 60 -2.08 -3.47 21.92
CA GLU A 60 -2.68 -4.81 21.91
C GLU A 60 -3.19 -5.26 23.28
N GLU A 61 -2.55 -4.82 24.36
CA GLU A 61 -2.98 -5.10 25.73
C GLU A 61 -4.37 -4.51 26.07
N TYR A 62 -4.84 -3.53 25.31
CA TYR A 62 -6.15 -2.88 25.46
C TYR A 62 -7.27 -3.49 24.61
N ASN A 63 -6.97 -4.53 23.80
CA ASN A 63 -7.97 -5.14 22.91
C ASN A 63 -9.05 -5.95 23.64
N ASN A 64 -8.81 -6.36 24.89
CA ASN A 64 -9.77 -7.14 25.66
C ASN A 64 -10.61 -6.25 26.58
N TRP A 65 -11.85 -5.99 26.18
CA TRP A 65 -12.81 -5.15 26.89
C TRP A 65 -13.10 -5.60 28.34
N TRP A 66 -12.92 -6.89 28.65
CA TRP A 66 -13.13 -7.43 30.00
C TRP A 66 -11.95 -7.18 30.94
N LYS A 67 -10.79 -6.78 30.40
CA LYS A 67 -9.54 -6.59 31.15
C LYS A 67 -9.11 -5.12 31.21
N VAL A 68 -9.96 -4.22 30.74
CA VAL A 68 -9.65 -2.80 30.55
C VAL A 68 -10.75 -1.95 31.16
N GLU A 69 -10.37 -1.02 32.02
CA GLU A 69 -11.26 0.04 32.49
C GLU A 69 -11.46 1.10 31.39
N PRO A 70 -12.70 1.41 30.94
CA PRO A 70 -12.94 2.34 29.84
C PRO A 70 -12.32 3.74 30.04
N ARG A 71 -12.18 4.18 31.29
CA ARG A 71 -11.53 5.46 31.62
C ARG A 71 -10.06 5.50 31.21
N GLU A 72 -9.36 4.37 31.25
CA GLU A 72 -7.95 4.30 30.85
C GLU A 72 -7.78 4.68 29.38
N LEU A 73 -8.72 4.29 28.52
CA LEU A 73 -8.67 4.55 27.08
C LEU A 73 -8.57 6.04 26.73
N ILE A 74 -9.12 6.93 27.58
CA ILE A 74 -9.07 8.39 27.38
C ILE A 74 -7.62 8.91 27.35
N PHE A 75 -6.73 8.27 28.10
CA PHE A 75 -5.35 8.71 28.29
C PHE A 75 -4.33 7.85 27.55
N LYS A 76 -4.77 6.81 26.84
CA LYS A 76 -3.87 5.89 26.14
C LYS A 76 -3.48 6.43 24.78
N GLU A 77 -2.20 6.31 24.47
CA GLU A 77 -1.68 6.65 23.15
C GLU A 77 -2.15 5.62 22.13
N LEU A 78 -2.65 6.13 21.00
CA LEU A 78 -3.11 5.30 19.90
C LEU A 78 -1.93 4.87 19.02
N VAL A 79 -1.98 3.64 18.52
CA VAL A 79 -0.98 3.05 17.63
C VAL A 79 -1.53 2.91 16.21
N LYS A 80 -0.63 2.93 15.22
CA LYS A 80 -0.99 2.64 13.83
C LYS A 80 -0.80 1.16 13.52
N VAL A 81 -1.88 0.46 13.22
CA VAL A 81 -1.87 -0.99 12.98
C VAL A 81 -2.10 -1.30 11.50
N PRO A 82 -1.31 -2.21 10.90
CA PRO A 82 -1.57 -2.76 9.57
C PRO A 82 -2.97 -3.38 9.40
N ILE A 83 -3.75 -2.89 8.45
CA ILE A 83 -5.05 -3.52 8.09
C ILE A 83 -4.82 -4.70 7.14
N ASN A 84 -3.94 -4.54 6.16
CA ASN A 84 -3.67 -5.56 5.15
C ASN A 84 -2.16 -5.81 4.98
N LYS A 85 -1.66 -6.88 5.63
CA LYS A 85 -0.25 -7.27 5.57
C LYS A 85 0.23 -7.57 4.15
N ASN A 86 -0.63 -8.12 3.28
CA ASN A 86 -0.27 -8.43 1.90
C ASN A 86 0.01 -7.17 1.07
N VAL A 87 -0.85 -6.14 1.19
CA VAL A 87 -0.63 -4.85 0.52
C VAL A 87 0.66 -4.18 1.02
N ILE A 88 0.91 -4.19 2.32
CA ILE A 88 2.12 -3.61 2.90
C ILE A 88 3.37 -4.36 2.43
N ASN A 89 3.35 -5.69 2.41
CA ASN A 89 4.49 -6.49 1.95
C ASN A 89 4.72 -6.34 0.44
N ALA A 90 3.66 -6.25 -0.35
CA ALA A 90 3.75 -5.95 -1.78
C ALA A 90 4.34 -4.55 -2.02
N LEU A 91 3.89 -3.54 -1.29
CA LEU A 91 4.42 -2.18 -1.33
C LEU A 91 5.91 -2.14 -0.95
N LYS A 92 6.29 -2.80 0.16
CA LYS A 92 7.70 -2.90 0.58
C LYS A 92 8.58 -3.59 -0.47
N LYS A 93 8.09 -4.67 -1.10
CA LYS A 93 8.81 -5.36 -2.19
C LYS A 93 8.94 -4.44 -3.40
N ALA A 94 7.87 -3.77 -3.80
CA ALA A 94 7.85 -2.89 -4.96
C ALA A 94 8.78 -1.68 -4.79
N ALA A 95 8.85 -1.13 -3.58
CA ALA A 95 9.65 0.03 -3.21
C ALA A 95 11.14 -0.26 -3.03
N ARG A 96 11.55 -1.53 -2.88
CA ARG A 96 12.94 -1.90 -2.54
C ARG A 96 13.98 -1.29 -3.48
N ASP A 97 13.70 -1.26 -4.78
CA ASP A 97 14.63 -0.75 -5.80
C ASP A 97 14.25 0.67 -6.28
N ALA A 98 13.26 1.30 -5.65
CA ALA A 98 12.70 2.56 -6.11
C ALA A 98 13.54 3.73 -5.59
N HIS A 99 13.99 4.61 -6.48
CA HIS A 99 14.67 5.84 -6.08
C HIS A 99 13.69 7.00 -5.85
N SER A 100 12.43 6.85 -6.28
CA SER A 100 11.38 7.85 -6.07
C SER A 100 10.01 7.19 -6.00
N ALA A 101 9.08 7.87 -5.33
CA ALA A 101 7.68 7.47 -5.21
C ALA A 101 6.77 8.61 -5.68
N ILE A 102 5.72 8.26 -6.42
CA ILE A 102 4.66 9.14 -6.90
C ILE A 102 3.37 8.66 -6.24
N ILE A 103 2.72 9.54 -5.49
CA ILE A 103 1.44 9.26 -4.84
C ILE A 103 0.33 9.75 -5.75
N ALA A 104 -0.48 8.81 -6.25
CA ALA A 104 -1.61 9.04 -7.16
C ALA A 104 -2.89 8.50 -6.53
N THR A 105 -3.09 8.79 -5.24
CA THR A 105 -4.28 8.42 -4.46
C THR A 105 -5.37 9.46 -4.62
#